data_AF-A0A843LBG6-F1
#
_entry.id   AF-A0A843LBG6-F1
#
_cell.length_a   1.000
_cell.length_b   1.000
_cell.length_c   1.000
_cell.angle_alpha   90.00
_cell.angle_beta   90.00
_cell.angle_gamma   90.00
#
_symmetry.space_group_name_H-M   'P 1'
#
loop_
_entity.id
_entity.type
_entity.pdbx_description
1 polymer ?
#
loop_
_entity_poly.entity_id
_entity_poly.type
_entity_poly.pdbx_seq_one_letter_code
_entity_poly.pdbx_strand_id
1 'polypeptide(L)'
;MNTEHPEGRGAFGGRDRFSNNFDFLRFVAAAAIVVTHAYALRLGYVGIGLQDPFVLMGQTGLAVLLVTSGYLIVASWESTASPLRFAWKRFLRVVPAFVLAIFVTLFVIGPLMTSLPPAEYFAALFSPAGLATIPFFENGSAIGLFQENPWTYVNGSLWTIPVEVALYGVVALLGIAGLLRRRGAIFALVGVNILLWMVWFDDPRMAKIRFTLYFFIGAALYLHRERITYRPVVAGALLLLLGFSTLTPYPAVAGLVCIPYLVLYAAHLPVPYLNNFGRSGDFSYGIYIYH
;
A
#
# COMPACT_ATOMS: atom_id res chain seq x y z
N MET A 1 -33.79 -0.74 -40.24
CA MET A 1 -34.16 -1.18 -38.87
C MET A 1 -33.68 -2.61 -38.71
N ASN A 2 -32.61 -2.82 -37.95
CA ASN A 2 -32.43 -4.04 -37.16
C ASN A 2 -31.44 -3.69 -36.04
N THR A 3 -31.90 -3.99 -34.84
CA THR A 3 -31.44 -3.49 -33.55
C THR A 3 -30.15 -4.15 -33.09
N GLU A 4 -29.24 -3.34 -32.60
CA GLU A 4 -28.06 -3.73 -31.84
C GLU A 4 -28.42 -4.54 -30.59
N HIS A 5 -27.63 -5.57 -30.31
CA HIS A 5 -27.54 -6.18 -28.98
C HIS A 5 -26.11 -5.90 -28.47
N PRO A 6 -25.93 -5.08 -27.42
CA PRO A 6 -24.61 -4.84 -26.87
C PRO A 6 -24.26 -6.00 -25.94
N GLU A 7 -23.39 -6.91 -26.39
CA GLU A 7 -22.80 -7.91 -25.50
C GLU A 7 -21.82 -7.23 -24.55
N GLY A 8 -22.31 -6.97 -23.34
CA GLY A 8 -21.48 -6.70 -22.19
C GLY A 8 -20.66 -7.94 -21.80
N ARG A 9 -19.41 -7.70 -21.44
CA ARG A 9 -18.76 -8.16 -20.20
C ARG A 9 -17.29 -7.75 -20.25
N GLY A 10 -16.98 -6.62 -19.60
CA GLY A 10 -15.62 -6.28 -19.18
C GLY A 10 -15.19 -7.26 -18.09
N ALA A 11 -14.87 -8.48 -18.48
CA ALA A 11 -14.18 -9.45 -17.66
C ALA A 11 -12.69 -9.18 -17.84
N PHE A 12 -11.99 -8.82 -16.76
CA PHE A 12 -10.53 -8.89 -16.72
C PHE A 12 -10.09 -10.35 -16.89
N GLY A 13 -10.17 -10.88 -18.11
CA GLY A 13 -9.54 -12.12 -18.51
C GLY A 13 -8.03 -11.90 -18.62
N GLY A 14 -7.24 -12.98 -18.65
CA GLY A 14 -5.77 -12.91 -18.66
C GLY A 14 -5.14 -12.04 -19.74
N ARG A 15 -5.89 -11.60 -20.77
CA ARG A 15 -5.43 -10.63 -21.80
C ARG A 15 -5.48 -9.17 -21.32
N ASP A 16 -6.41 -8.79 -20.44
CA ASP A 16 -6.54 -7.41 -19.92
C ASP A 16 -5.58 -7.11 -18.76
N ARG A 17 -4.95 -8.13 -18.18
CA ARG A 17 -3.91 -7.92 -17.16
C ARG A 17 -2.71 -7.14 -17.72
N PHE A 18 -2.43 -7.31 -19.02
CA PHE A 18 -1.25 -6.76 -19.69
C PHE A 18 -1.57 -5.53 -20.57
N SER A 19 -2.71 -4.88 -20.34
CA SER A 19 -3.11 -3.65 -21.04
C SER A 19 -2.99 -2.40 -20.17
N ASN A 20 -2.48 -2.52 -18.95
CA ASN A 20 -2.39 -1.44 -17.96
C ASN A 20 -1.02 -1.40 -17.27
N ASN A 21 -0.72 -0.30 -16.59
CA ASN A 21 0.58 -0.07 -15.94
C ASN A 21 0.54 -0.24 -14.42
N PHE A 22 -0.45 -0.95 -13.86
CA PHE A 22 -0.59 -1.07 -12.40
C PHE A 22 0.66 -1.70 -11.75
N ASP A 23 1.19 -2.77 -12.33
CA ASP A 23 2.34 -3.49 -11.78
C ASP A 23 3.63 -2.63 -11.82
N PHE A 24 3.81 -1.84 -12.89
CA PHE A 24 4.93 -0.90 -13.00
C PHE A 24 4.84 0.24 -11.97
N LEU A 25 3.66 0.88 -11.84
CA LEU A 25 3.46 1.96 -10.88
C LEU A 25 3.70 1.49 -9.44
N ARG A 26 3.26 0.27 -9.11
CA ARG A 26 3.52 -0.34 -7.80
C ARG A 26 5.00 -0.62 -7.57
N PHE A 27 5.72 -1.08 -8.59
CA PHE A 27 7.16 -1.28 -8.50
C PHE A 27 7.91 0.03 -8.22
N VAL A 28 7.61 1.09 -8.98
CA VAL A 28 8.22 2.42 -8.77
C VAL A 28 7.88 2.95 -7.38
N ALA A 29 6.63 2.77 -6.93
CA ALA A 29 6.20 3.17 -5.60
C ALA A 29 6.94 2.40 -4.48
N ALA A 30 7.10 1.08 -4.62
CA ALA A 30 7.85 0.27 -3.68
C ALA A 30 9.33 0.70 -3.63
N ALA A 31 9.97 0.88 -4.79
CA ALA A 31 11.35 1.35 -4.88
C ALA A 31 11.55 2.74 -4.23
N ALA A 32 10.60 3.67 -4.44
CA ALA A 32 10.61 4.97 -3.78
C ALA A 32 10.57 4.85 -2.25
N ILE A 33 9.75 3.94 -1.70
CA ILE A 33 9.69 3.67 -0.26
C ILE A 33 11.01 3.11 0.26
N VAL A 34 11.65 2.18 -0.47
CA VAL A 34 12.98 1.65 -0.11
C VAL A 34 13.99 2.78 0.02
N VAL A 35 14.05 3.69 -0.97
CA VAL A 35 14.95 4.84 -0.93
C VAL A 35 14.67 5.74 0.27
N THR A 36 13.39 6.01 0.56
CA THR A 36 13.01 6.83 1.73
C THR A 36 13.40 6.16 3.05
N HIS A 37 13.21 4.84 3.19
CA HIS A 37 13.62 4.11 4.40
C HIS A 37 15.15 4.13 4.57
N ALA A 38 15.91 3.88 3.50
CA ALA A 38 17.36 3.95 3.54
C ALA A 38 17.87 5.37 3.92
N TYR A 39 17.24 6.41 3.36
CA TYR A 39 17.50 7.81 3.72
C TYR A 39 17.21 8.09 5.19
N ALA A 40 16.04 7.65 5.69
CA ALA A 40 15.62 7.88 7.07
C ALA A 40 16.47 7.12 8.09
N LEU A 41 16.85 5.88 7.80
CA LEU A 41 17.75 5.09 8.66
C LEU A 41 19.15 5.71 8.76
N ARG A 42 19.65 6.30 7.67
CA ARG A 42 20.96 6.95 7.66
C ARG A 42 20.98 8.27 8.44
N LEU A 43 19.96 9.10 8.30
CA LEU A 43 19.92 10.44 8.93
C LEU A 43 19.33 10.44 10.34
N GLY A 44 18.52 9.42 10.67
CA GLY A 44 17.71 9.39 11.87
C GLY A 44 16.42 10.19 11.73
N TYR A 45 15.30 9.62 12.19
CA TYR A 45 13.95 10.20 12.03
C TYR A 45 13.74 11.54 12.75
N VAL A 46 14.53 11.86 13.78
CA VAL A 46 14.34 13.04 14.64
C VAL A 46 14.65 14.37 13.90
N GLY A 47 15.47 14.32 12.85
CA GLY A 47 15.88 15.50 12.07
C GLY A 47 15.11 15.74 10.77
N ILE A 48 14.17 14.87 10.41
CA ILE A 48 13.52 14.91 9.09
C ILE A 48 12.11 15.48 9.20
N GLY A 49 11.90 16.67 8.63
CA GLY A 49 10.58 17.30 8.61
C GLY A 49 9.57 16.54 7.75
N LEU A 50 8.28 16.68 8.04
CA LEU A 50 7.20 16.04 7.27
C LEU A 50 7.11 16.52 5.80
N GLN A 51 7.73 17.66 5.49
CA GLN A 51 7.80 18.24 4.15
C GLN A 51 9.13 17.92 3.44
N ASP A 52 10.00 17.11 4.05
CA ASP A 52 11.23 16.65 3.41
C ASP A 52 10.90 15.94 2.08
N PRO A 53 11.59 16.26 0.97
CA PRO A 53 11.27 15.70 -0.34
C PRO A 53 11.32 14.16 -0.39
N PHE A 54 12.26 13.52 0.31
CA PHE A 54 12.37 12.06 0.35
C PHE A 54 11.26 11.45 1.19
N VAL A 55 10.84 12.12 2.27
CA VAL A 55 9.67 11.70 3.04
C VAL A 55 8.39 11.81 2.21
N LEU A 56 8.17 12.93 1.52
CA LEU A 56 7.03 13.13 0.63
C LEU A 56 7.00 12.11 -0.51
N MET A 57 8.18 11.75 -1.05
CA MET A 57 8.32 10.69 -2.04
C MET A 57 7.86 9.32 -1.50
N GLY A 58 8.30 8.93 -0.30
CA GLY A 58 7.88 7.68 0.33
C GLY A 58 6.40 7.66 0.69
N GLN A 59 5.85 8.77 1.19
CA GLN A 59 4.42 8.91 1.47
C GLN A 59 3.59 8.81 0.18
N THR A 60 4.08 9.38 -0.92
CA THR A 60 3.45 9.26 -2.25
C THR A 60 3.50 7.82 -2.74
N GLY A 61 4.62 7.12 -2.58
CA GLY A 61 4.74 5.70 -2.89
C GLY A 61 3.71 4.86 -2.12
N LEU A 62 3.57 5.07 -0.81
CA LEU A 62 2.57 4.36 -0.01
C LEU A 62 1.14 4.69 -0.44
N ALA A 63 0.85 5.96 -0.77
CA ALA A 63 -0.44 6.35 -1.32
C ALA A 63 -0.74 5.65 -2.65
N VAL A 64 0.23 5.56 -3.57
CA VAL A 64 0.10 4.82 -4.85
C VAL A 64 -0.22 3.34 -4.58
N LEU A 65 0.52 2.69 -3.67
CA LEU A 65 0.26 1.29 -3.31
C LEU A 65 -1.17 1.12 -2.78
N LEU A 66 -1.63 1.99 -1.88
CA LEU A 66 -2.97 1.87 -1.29
C LEU A 66 -4.11 2.21 -2.26
N VAL A 67 -3.97 3.24 -3.11
CA VAL A 67 -4.96 3.54 -4.17
C VAL A 67 -5.10 2.35 -5.11
N THR A 68 -3.98 1.83 -5.62
CA THR A 68 -4.01 0.70 -6.56
C THR A 68 -4.53 -0.57 -5.90
N SER A 69 -4.20 -0.82 -4.63
CA SER A 69 -4.78 -1.91 -3.84
C SER A 69 -6.28 -1.77 -3.66
N GLY A 70 -6.79 -0.58 -3.29
CA GLY A 70 -8.22 -0.34 -3.16
C GLY A 70 -8.98 -0.61 -4.46
N TYR A 71 -8.45 -0.12 -5.58
CA TYR A 71 -9.01 -0.33 -6.91
C TYR A 71 -9.04 -1.82 -7.28
N LEU A 72 -7.90 -2.50 -7.19
CA LEU A 72 -7.75 -3.89 -7.67
C LEU A 72 -8.35 -4.93 -6.72
N ILE A 73 -8.45 -4.66 -5.42
CA ILE A 73 -9.05 -5.58 -4.47
C ILE A 73 -10.57 -5.64 -4.66
N VAL A 74 -11.23 -4.50 -4.87
CA VAL A 74 -12.66 -4.49 -5.20
C VAL A 74 -12.91 -5.16 -6.56
N ALA A 75 -12.05 -4.90 -7.56
CA ALA A 75 -12.12 -5.60 -8.85
C ALA A 75 -12.00 -7.11 -8.73
N SER A 76 -11.08 -7.54 -7.88
CA SER A 76 -10.84 -8.96 -7.65
C SER A 76 -11.92 -9.61 -6.78
N TRP A 77 -12.67 -8.84 -5.96
CA TRP A 77 -13.90 -9.31 -5.32
C TRP A 77 -15.01 -9.52 -6.36
N GLU A 78 -15.31 -8.53 -7.21
CA GLU A 78 -16.36 -8.63 -8.23
C GLU A 78 -16.12 -9.79 -9.22
N SER A 79 -14.87 -10.10 -9.52
CA SER A 79 -14.50 -11.21 -10.42
C SER A 79 -14.39 -12.57 -9.72
N THR A 80 -14.53 -12.65 -8.38
CA THR A 80 -14.40 -13.90 -7.63
C THR A 80 -15.75 -14.34 -7.06
N ALA A 81 -16.21 -15.52 -7.46
CA ALA A 81 -17.53 -16.04 -7.07
C ALA A 81 -17.66 -16.50 -5.58
N SER A 82 -16.56 -16.59 -4.83
CA SER A 82 -16.56 -17.17 -3.47
C SER A 82 -15.68 -16.36 -2.51
N PRO A 83 -16.18 -16.01 -1.30
CA PRO A 83 -15.40 -15.33 -0.26
C PRO A 83 -14.14 -16.12 0.15
N LEU A 84 -14.23 -17.45 0.20
CA LEU A 84 -13.09 -18.31 0.55
C LEU A 84 -12.00 -18.25 -0.53
N ARG A 85 -12.38 -18.28 -1.82
CA ARG A 85 -11.43 -18.11 -2.92
C ARG A 85 -10.81 -16.72 -2.91
N PHE A 86 -11.58 -15.70 -2.54
CA PHE A 86 -11.07 -14.34 -2.37
C PHE A 86 -10.01 -14.32 -1.27
N ALA A 87 -10.31 -14.83 -0.07
CA ALA A 87 -9.39 -14.89 1.06
C ALA A 87 -8.13 -15.71 0.72
N TRP A 88 -8.28 -16.87 0.08
CA TRP A 88 -7.17 -17.75 -0.28
C TRP A 88 -6.16 -17.07 -1.21
N LYS A 89 -6.62 -16.35 -2.24
CA LYS A 89 -5.74 -15.57 -3.13
C LYS A 89 -4.91 -14.52 -2.37
N ARG A 90 -5.42 -13.99 -1.25
CA ARG A 90 -4.77 -12.93 -0.46
C ARG A 90 -3.82 -13.54 0.55
N PHE A 91 -4.23 -14.65 1.14
CA PHE A 91 -3.34 -15.50 1.94
C PHE A 91 -2.09 -15.88 1.14
N LEU A 92 -2.25 -16.41 -0.08
CA LEU A 92 -1.13 -16.79 -0.95
C LEU A 92 -0.29 -15.59 -1.43
N ARG A 93 -0.88 -14.39 -1.48
CA ARG A 93 -0.16 -13.16 -1.81
C ARG A 93 0.76 -12.73 -0.66
N VAL A 94 0.22 -12.71 0.56
CA VAL A 94 0.87 -12.09 1.73
C VAL A 94 1.75 -13.07 2.50
N VAL A 95 1.18 -14.22 2.88
CA VAL A 95 1.74 -15.07 3.93
C VAL A 95 3.05 -15.75 3.53
N PRO A 96 3.22 -16.34 2.33
CA PRO A 96 4.47 -16.98 1.97
C PRO A 96 5.67 -16.04 2.02
N ALA A 97 5.52 -14.83 1.45
CA ALA A 97 6.57 -13.82 1.44
C ALA A 97 6.84 -13.27 2.85
N PHE A 98 5.79 -13.00 3.62
CA PHE A 98 5.91 -12.53 5.00
C PHE A 98 6.63 -13.54 5.90
N VAL A 99 6.25 -14.81 5.85
CA VAL A 99 6.90 -15.88 6.63
C VAL A 99 8.37 -16.01 6.26
N LEU A 100 8.70 -15.97 4.97
CA LEU A 100 10.09 -16.02 4.53
C LEU A 100 10.88 -14.80 5.01
N ALA A 101 10.31 -13.60 4.94
CA ALA A 101 10.96 -12.38 5.40
C ALA A 101 11.28 -12.42 6.89
N ILE A 102 10.31 -12.82 7.71
CA ILE A 102 10.49 -13.00 9.16
C ILE A 102 11.54 -14.08 9.43
N PHE A 103 11.48 -15.22 8.74
CA PHE A 103 12.44 -16.29 8.93
C PHE A 103 13.88 -15.86 8.60
N VAL A 104 14.09 -15.26 7.43
CA VAL A 104 15.42 -14.77 7.02
C VAL A 104 15.91 -13.69 7.98
N THR A 105 15.03 -12.79 8.41
CA THR A 105 15.38 -11.72 9.35
C THR A 105 15.82 -12.28 10.70
N LEU A 106 15.07 -13.22 11.28
CA LEU A 106 15.32 -13.72 12.63
C LEU A 106 16.39 -14.81 12.70
N PHE A 107 16.52 -15.65 11.67
CA PHE A 107 17.40 -16.83 11.72
C PHE A 107 18.64 -16.71 10.84
N VAL A 108 18.72 -15.70 9.96
CA VAL A 108 19.89 -15.45 9.12
C VAL A 108 20.49 -14.09 9.45
N ILE A 109 19.74 -13.00 9.28
CA ILE A 109 20.25 -11.64 9.51
C ILE A 109 20.50 -11.41 11.01
N GLY A 110 19.56 -11.85 11.85
CA GLY A 110 19.60 -11.70 13.30
C GLY A 110 20.91 -12.18 13.93
N PRO A 111 21.28 -13.47 13.81
CA PRO A 111 22.52 -14.00 14.35
C PRO A 111 23.79 -13.37 13.75
N LEU A 112 23.73 -12.81 12.53
CA LEU A 112 24.88 -12.18 11.87
C LEU A 112 25.08 -10.71 12.28
N MET A 113 24.02 -10.02 12.71
CA MET A 113 24.00 -8.56 12.90
C MET A 113 23.66 -8.13 14.33
N THR A 114 23.35 -9.07 15.22
CA THR A 114 23.09 -8.77 16.64
C THR A 114 24.37 -8.40 17.39
N SER A 115 24.25 -7.52 18.38
CA SER A 115 25.34 -7.22 19.33
C SER A 115 25.44 -8.24 20.47
N LEU A 116 24.51 -9.20 20.55
CA LEU A 116 24.46 -10.20 21.62
C LEU A 116 25.27 -11.46 21.26
N PRO A 117 25.86 -12.15 22.24
CA PRO A 117 26.36 -13.51 22.04
C PRO A 117 25.25 -14.46 21.54
N PRO A 118 25.56 -15.50 20.73
CA PRO A 118 24.54 -16.35 20.12
C PRO A 118 23.52 -16.97 21.10
N ALA A 119 23.97 -17.40 22.28
CA ALA A 119 23.08 -17.97 23.30
C ALA A 119 22.10 -16.92 23.86
N GLU A 120 22.57 -15.70 24.10
CA GLU A 120 21.76 -14.59 24.60
C GLU A 120 20.79 -14.08 23.53
N TYR A 121 21.21 -14.08 22.26
CA TYR A 121 20.35 -13.73 21.13
C TYR A 121 19.12 -14.64 21.07
N PHE A 122 19.30 -15.97 21.10
CA PHE A 122 18.17 -16.90 21.06
C PHE A 122 17.33 -16.84 22.33
N ALA A 123 17.94 -16.64 23.50
CA ALA A 123 17.20 -16.42 24.75
C ALA A 123 16.32 -15.16 24.68
N ALA A 124 16.85 -14.06 24.12
CA ALA A 124 16.10 -12.82 23.89
C ALA A 124 15.00 -13.01 22.84
N LEU A 125 15.29 -13.69 21.73
CA LEU A 125 14.34 -13.97 20.65
C LEU A 125 13.11 -14.74 21.14
N PHE A 126 13.30 -15.74 21.99
CA PHE A 126 12.21 -16.56 22.55
C PHE A 126 11.66 -16.03 23.87
N SER A 127 12.13 -14.88 24.35
CA SER A 127 11.54 -14.20 25.50
C SER A 127 10.16 -13.62 25.16
N PRO A 128 9.29 -13.33 26.14
CA PRO A 128 8.01 -12.66 25.88
C PRO A 128 8.16 -11.34 25.11
N ALA A 129 9.25 -10.59 25.37
CA ALA A 129 9.56 -9.36 24.67
C ALA A 129 9.96 -9.61 23.20
N GLY A 130 10.78 -10.64 22.95
CA GLY A 130 11.17 -11.05 21.59
C GLY A 130 9.99 -11.61 20.79
N LEU A 131 9.14 -12.44 21.40
CA LEU A 131 7.94 -12.95 20.73
C LEU A 131 6.94 -11.85 20.40
N ALA A 132 6.84 -10.81 21.24
CA ALA A 132 5.98 -9.66 20.99
C ALA A 132 6.44 -8.81 19.79
N THR A 133 7.72 -8.85 19.39
CA THR A 133 8.21 -8.11 18.22
C THR A 133 7.97 -8.84 16.90
N ILE A 134 7.83 -10.18 16.90
CA ILE A 134 7.71 -11.01 15.67
C ILE A 134 6.58 -10.58 14.71
N PRO A 135 5.33 -10.28 15.16
CA PRO A 135 4.22 -10.06 14.24
C PRO A 135 4.37 -8.81 13.37
N PHE A 136 5.13 -7.82 13.83
CA PHE A 136 5.28 -6.52 13.19
C PHE A 136 6.71 -6.03 13.34
N PHE A 137 7.70 -6.90 13.05
CA PHE A 137 9.13 -6.79 13.38
C PHE A 137 9.83 -5.53 12.85
N GLU A 138 9.38 -4.38 13.34
CA GLU A 138 9.79 -3.03 13.01
C GLU A 138 11.01 -2.70 13.85
N ASN A 139 11.03 -3.10 15.12
CA ASN A 139 12.09 -2.75 16.08
C ASN A 139 12.85 -3.99 16.56
N GLY A 140 14.16 -4.02 16.27
CA GLY A 140 15.08 -5.08 16.66
C GLY A 140 15.73 -4.92 18.03
N SER A 141 15.39 -3.88 18.80
CA SER A 141 16.05 -3.57 20.07
C SER A 141 15.92 -4.68 21.11
N ALA A 142 14.75 -5.32 21.16
CA ALA A 142 14.48 -6.42 22.10
C ALA A 142 15.39 -7.64 21.90
N ILE A 143 16.04 -7.76 20.74
CA ILE A 143 16.94 -8.87 20.41
C ILE A 143 18.34 -8.39 19.98
N GLY A 144 18.69 -7.15 20.34
CA GLY A 144 20.02 -6.59 20.13
C GLY A 144 20.38 -6.33 18.66
N LEU A 145 19.41 -6.19 17.76
CA LEU A 145 19.69 -5.89 16.36
C LEU A 145 19.90 -4.39 16.14
N PHE A 146 20.90 -4.06 15.32
CA PHE A 146 21.17 -2.69 14.84
C PHE A 146 21.30 -1.63 15.95
N GLN A 147 21.90 -2.00 17.08
CA GLN A 147 22.07 -1.11 18.25
C GLN A 147 22.96 0.11 17.97
N GLU A 148 23.83 0.02 16.96
CA GLU A 148 24.72 1.11 16.57
C GLU A 148 24.08 2.11 15.60
N ASN A 149 22.90 1.79 15.04
CA ASN A 149 22.19 2.70 14.15
C ASN A 149 21.46 3.78 14.96
N PRO A 150 21.18 4.96 14.38
CA PRO A 150 20.34 5.97 15.00
C PRO A 150 18.95 5.44 15.41
N TRP A 151 18.47 4.40 14.72
CA TRP A 151 17.25 3.67 15.00
C TRP A 151 17.47 2.18 14.79
N THR A 152 16.97 1.39 15.73
CA THR A 152 17.05 -0.09 15.73
C THR A 152 16.01 -0.73 14.83
N TYR A 153 15.54 0.00 13.81
CA TYR A 153 14.51 -0.51 12.92
C TYR A 153 15.09 -1.59 12.02
N VAL A 154 14.37 -2.70 11.91
CA VAL A 154 14.80 -3.85 11.09
C VAL A 154 14.06 -3.85 9.77
N ASN A 155 12.74 -3.84 9.82
CA ASN A 155 11.91 -3.74 8.63
C ASN A 155 10.75 -2.78 8.88
N GLY A 156 10.95 -1.53 8.44
CA GLY A 156 9.98 -0.45 8.63
C GLY A 156 8.78 -0.52 7.70
N SER A 157 8.65 -1.51 6.80
CA SER A 157 7.49 -1.61 5.91
C SER A 157 6.42 -2.57 6.42
N LEU A 158 6.78 -3.52 7.28
CA LEU A 158 5.88 -4.57 7.77
C LEU A 158 4.65 -4.02 8.51
N TRP A 159 4.71 -2.80 9.05
CA TRP A 159 3.58 -2.17 9.73
C TRP A 159 2.33 -2.03 8.87
N THR A 160 2.47 -1.98 7.54
CA THR A 160 1.34 -1.80 6.62
C THR A 160 0.63 -3.11 6.32
N ILE A 161 1.30 -4.26 6.45
CA ILE A 161 0.71 -5.58 6.14
C ILE A 161 -0.56 -5.84 6.96
N PRO A 162 -0.62 -5.56 8.28
CA PRO A 162 -1.85 -5.72 9.06
C PRO A 162 -2.96 -4.78 8.60
N VAL A 163 -2.61 -3.55 8.21
CA VAL A 163 -3.55 -2.57 7.66
C VAL A 163 -4.11 -3.09 6.33
N GLU A 164 -3.26 -3.60 5.45
CA GLU A 164 -3.65 -4.19 4.18
C GLU A 164 -4.59 -5.39 4.37
N VAL A 165 -4.24 -6.33 5.25
CA VAL A 165 -5.07 -7.50 5.58
C VAL A 165 -6.42 -7.08 6.18
N ALA A 166 -6.43 -6.07 7.07
CA ALA A 166 -7.68 -5.52 7.61
C ALA A 166 -8.57 -4.92 6.52
N LEU A 167 -8.00 -4.17 5.57
CA LEU A 167 -8.74 -3.59 4.44
C LEU A 167 -9.30 -4.68 3.52
N TYR A 168 -8.60 -5.80 3.33
CA TYR A 168 -9.16 -6.97 2.63
C TYR A 168 -10.38 -7.53 3.36
N GLY A 169 -10.30 -7.62 4.69
CA GLY A 169 -11.43 -8.01 5.54
C GLY A 169 -12.62 -7.08 5.40
N VAL A 170 -12.40 -5.76 5.40
CA VAL A 170 -13.46 -4.76 5.17
C VAL A 170 -14.14 -4.99 3.83
N VAL A 171 -13.38 -5.14 2.74
CA VAL A 171 -13.97 -5.42 1.41
C VAL A 171 -14.75 -6.73 1.41
N ALA A 172 -14.23 -7.78 2.04
CA ALA A 172 -14.93 -9.07 2.13
C ALA A 172 -16.25 -8.95 2.90
N LEU A 173 -16.26 -8.25 4.05
CA LEU A 173 -17.47 -8.03 4.85
C LEU A 173 -18.53 -7.22 4.08
N LEU A 174 -18.12 -6.12 3.44
CA LEU A 174 -19.02 -5.33 2.60
C LEU A 174 -19.54 -6.14 1.40
N GLY A 175 -18.69 -7.01 0.84
CA GLY A 175 -19.02 -7.88 -0.27
C GLY A 175 -20.06 -8.92 0.11
N ILE A 176 -19.88 -9.60 1.24
CA ILE A 176 -20.81 -10.59 1.80
C ILE A 176 -22.15 -9.92 2.16
N ALA A 177 -22.11 -8.74 2.78
CA ALA A 177 -23.29 -7.96 3.11
C ALA A 177 -24.01 -7.36 1.88
N GLY A 178 -23.46 -7.51 0.68
CA GLY A 178 -23.98 -6.91 -0.55
C GLY A 178 -23.87 -5.38 -0.60
N LEU A 179 -23.15 -4.77 0.35
CA LEU A 179 -22.97 -3.32 0.48
C LEU A 179 -22.03 -2.76 -0.59
N LEU A 180 -21.11 -3.55 -1.16
CA LEU A 180 -20.29 -3.10 -2.30
C LEU A 180 -21.15 -2.73 -3.53
N ARG A 181 -22.34 -3.31 -3.66
CA ARG A 181 -23.30 -2.95 -4.72
C ARG A 181 -24.03 -1.63 -4.44
N ARG A 182 -24.01 -1.16 -3.19
CA ARG A 182 -24.62 0.11 -2.78
C ARG A 182 -23.58 1.22 -2.87
N ARG A 183 -23.74 2.11 -3.85
CA ARG A 183 -22.79 3.21 -4.13
C ARG A 183 -22.45 4.04 -2.88
N GLY A 184 -23.43 4.26 -2.00
CA GLY A 184 -23.24 5.04 -0.77
C GLY A 184 -22.37 4.37 0.31
N ALA A 185 -22.21 3.04 0.30
CA ALA A 185 -21.51 2.35 1.40
C ALA A 185 -20.02 2.71 1.48
N ILE A 186 -19.33 2.75 0.32
CA ILE A 186 -17.92 3.17 0.28
C ILE A 186 -17.79 4.66 0.60
N PHE A 187 -18.70 5.52 0.12
CA PHE A 187 -18.66 6.95 0.49
C PHE A 187 -18.92 7.19 1.98
N ALA A 188 -19.79 6.39 2.60
CA ALA A 188 -19.99 6.43 4.05
C ALA A 188 -18.71 6.05 4.80
N LEU A 189 -17.98 5.03 4.34
CA LEU A 189 -16.68 4.68 4.92
C LEU A 189 -15.63 5.76 4.71
N VAL A 190 -15.57 6.37 3.53
CA VAL A 190 -14.71 7.53 3.29
C VAL A 190 -15.07 8.66 4.25
N GLY A 191 -16.36 8.97 4.41
CA GLY A 191 -16.83 10.01 5.34
C GLY A 191 -16.46 9.73 6.79
N VAL A 192 -16.72 8.51 7.28
CA VAL A 192 -16.32 8.08 8.64
C VAL A 192 -14.81 8.18 8.81
N ASN A 193 -14.03 7.76 7.82
CA ASN A 193 -12.59 7.77 7.90
C ASN A 193 -12.01 9.20 7.86
N ILE A 194 -12.64 10.12 7.12
CA ILE A 194 -12.33 11.56 7.16
C ILE A 194 -12.61 12.11 8.55
N LEU A 195 -13.77 11.81 9.14
CA LEU A 195 -14.11 12.26 10.49
C LEU A 195 -13.10 11.75 11.52
N LEU A 196 -12.72 10.47 11.43
CA LEU A 196 -11.67 9.89 12.29
C LEU A 196 -10.34 10.61 12.07
N TRP A 197 -9.96 10.88 10.84
CA TRP A 197 -8.71 11.59 10.56
C TRP A 197 -8.74 13.03 11.07
N MET A 198 -9.87 13.74 10.98
CA MET A 198 -10.01 15.09 11.54
C MET A 198 -9.82 15.12 13.06
N VAL A 199 -10.31 14.11 13.77
CA VAL A 199 -10.13 14.00 15.24
C VAL A 199 -8.65 13.82 15.60
N TRP A 200 -7.88 13.11 14.77
CA TRP A 200 -6.48 12.75 15.04
C TRP A 200 -5.50 13.41 14.07
N PHE A 201 -5.86 14.56 13.48
CA PHE A 201 -5.13 15.17 12.37
C PHE A 201 -3.68 15.50 12.76
N ASP A 202 -3.49 16.02 13.98
CA ASP A 202 -2.20 16.44 14.51
C ASP A 202 -1.42 15.31 15.22
N ASP A 203 -1.96 14.09 15.31
CA ASP A 203 -1.27 12.96 15.92
C ASP A 203 -0.51 12.14 14.85
N PRO A 204 0.84 12.20 14.80
CA PRO A 204 1.62 11.46 13.82
C PRO A 204 1.45 9.94 13.93
N ARG A 205 1.08 9.41 15.11
CA ARG A 205 0.84 7.98 15.34
C ARG A 205 -0.38 7.48 14.57
N MET A 206 -1.32 8.38 14.31
CA MET A 206 -2.58 8.12 13.62
C MET A 206 -2.50 8.40 12.12
N ALA A 207 -1.32 8.71 11.58
CA ALA A 207 -1.10 8.90 10.15
C ALA A 207 -1.55 7.69 9.30
N LYS A 208 -1.58 6.49 9.89
CA LYS A 208 -2.11 5.25 9.28
C LYS A 208 -3.58 5.40 8.83
N ILE A 209 -4.40 6.14 9.58
CA ILE A 209 -5.82 6.39 9.26
C ILE A 209 -5.92 7.14 7.93
N ARG A 210 -5.17 8.23 7.77
CA ARG A 210 -5.08 8.97 6.50
C ARG A 210 -4.73 8.06 5.33
N PHE A 211 -3.82 7.11 5.54
CA PHE A 211 -3.42 6.20 4.47
C PHE A 211 -4.55 5.26 4.03
N THR A 212 -5.43 4.84 4.94
CA THR A 212 -6.61 4.03 4.58
C THR A 212 -7.61 4.78 3.67
N LEU A 213 -7.64 6.13 3.69
CA LEU A 213 -8.44 6.91 2.75
C LEU A 213 -8.05 6.66 1.30
N TYR A 214 -6.75 6.55 1.00
CA TYR A 214 -6.27 6.26 -0.35
C TYR A 214 -6.84 4.94 -0.88
N PHE A 215 -6.91 3.92 -0.02
CA PHE A 215 -7.53 2.64 -0.36
C PHE A 215 -9.04 2.80 -0.64
N PHE A 216 -9.78 3.48 0.24
CA PHE A 216 -11.21 3.66 0.04
C PHE A 216 -11.54 4.52 -1.18
N ILE A 217 -10.74 5.54 -1.48
CA ILE A 217 -10.89 6.35 -2.70
C ILE A 217 -10.60 5.48 -3.93
N GLY A 218 -9.54 4.67 -3.93
CA GLY A 218 -9.27 3.72 -5.01
C GLY A 218 -10.43 2.74 -5.24
N ALA A 219 -11.00 2.19 -4.17
CA ALA A 219 -12.19 1.35 -4.20
C ALA A 219 -13.41 2.09 -4.77
N ALA A 220 -13.65 3.34 -4.36
CA ALA A 220 -14.75 4.17 -4.85
C ALA A 220 -14.62 4.44 -6.35
N LEU A 221 -13.40 4.75 -6.82
CA LEU A 221 -13.09 5.00 -8.23
C LEU A 221 -13.31 3.74 -9.07
N TYR A 222 -12.98 2.55 -8.57
CA TYR A 222 -13.29 1.30 -9.26
C TYR A 222 -14.80 1.05 -9.39
N LEU A 223 -15.59 1.27 -8.31
CA LEU A 223 -17.04 1.09 -8.35
C LEU A 223 -17.76 2.08 -9.28
N HIS A 224 -17.13 3.23 -9.57
CA HIS A 224 -17.66 4.27 -10.46
C HIS A 224 -16.91 4.35 -11.80
N ARG A 225 -16.09 3.35 -12.13
CA ARG A 225 -15.20 3.35 -13.31
C ARG A 225 -15.92 3.65 -14.64
N GLU A 226 -17.17 3.21 -14.79
CA GLU A 226 -17.97 3.43 -16.00
C GLU A 226 -18.33 4.90 -16.25
N ARG A 227 -18.29 5.74 -15.20
CA ARG A 227 -18.62 7.17 -15.27
C ARG A 227 -17.41 8.09 -15.32
N ILE A 228 -16.22 7.54 -15.09
CA ILE A 228 -15.00 8.31 -14.94
C ILE A 228 -14.25 8.27 -16.26
N THR A 229 -14.18 9.43 -16.93
CA THR A 229 -13.29 9.62 -18.07
C THR A 229 -12.03 10.34 -17.61
N TYR A 230 -10.89 9.67 -17.77
CA TYR A 230 -9.58 10.22 -17.49
C TYR A 230 -9.19 11.24 -18.56
N ARG A 231 -8.83 12.46 -18.16
CA ARG A 231 -8.52 13.59 -19.05
C ARG A 231 -7.12 14.15 -18.73
N PRO A 232 -6.26 14.35 -19.75
CA PRO A 232 -4.90 14.86 -19.55
C PRO A 232 -4.88 16.25 -18.90
N VAL A 233 -5.84 17.12 -19.24
CA VAL A 233 -5.94 18.48 -18.68
C VAL A 233 -6.19 18.44 -17.16
N VAL A 234 -7.04 17.52 -16.70
CA VAL A 234 -7.32 17.34 -15.27
C VAL A 234 -6.09 16.76 -14.57
N ALA A 235 -5.41 15.79 -15.20
CA ALA A 235 -4.15 15.26 -14.67
C ALA A 235 -3.08 16.35 -14.55
N GLY A 236 -2.91 17.20 -15.58
CA GLY A 236 -1.98 18.32 -15.53
C GLY A 236 -2.30 19.32 -14.43
N ALA A 237 -3.58 19.70 -14.27
CA ALA A 237 -4.01 20.61 -13.21
C ALA A 237 -3.79 20.02 -11.80
N LEU A 238 -4.10 18.74 -11.59
CA LEU A 238 -3.86 18.07 -10.31
C LEU A 238 -2.37 17.88 -10.02
N LEU A 239 -1.54 17.66 -11.04
CA LEU A 239 -0.09 17.59 -10.87
C LEU A 239 0.49 18.95 -10.45
N LEU A 240 0.03 20.04 -11.07
CA LEU A 240 0.40 21.40 -10.66
C LEU A 240 -0.07 21.70 -9.24
N LEU A 241 -1.31 21.36 -8.90
CA LEU A 241 -1.84 21.53 -7.54
C LEU A 241 -0.99 20.77 -6.51
N LEU A 242 -0.64 19.52 -6.81
CA LEU A 242 0.21 18.71 -5.94
C LEU A 242 1.61 19.34 -5.79
N GLY A 243 2.22 19.81 -6.88
CA GLY A 243 3.51 20.50 -6.86
C GLY A 243 3.47 21.80 -6.05
N PHE A 244 2.47 22.66 -6.27
CA PHE A 244 2.34 23.91 -5.49
C PHE A 244 2.01 23.65 -4.01
N SER A 245 1.35 22.54 -3.68
CA SER A 245 1.03 22.21 -2.30
C SER A 245 2.27 21.98 -1.42
N THR A 246 3.42 21.63 -2.00
CA THR A 246 4.67 21.47 -1.25
C THR A 246 5.24 22.80 -0.75
N LEU A 247 4.77 23.93 -1.29
CA LEU A 247 5.08 25.27 -0.80
C LEU A 247 4.16 25.69 0.37
N THR A 248 3.28 24.80 0.82
CA THR A 248 2.30 25.04 1.87
C THR A 248 2.43 23.99 2.98
N PRO A 249 1.78 24.20 4.15
CA PRO A 249 1.70 23.18 5.19
C PRO A 249 0.85 21.95 4.86
N TYR A 250 0.15 21.92 3.71
CA TYR A 250 -0.92 20.94 3.43
C TYR A 250 -0.66 19.95 2.28
N PRO A 251 0.57 19.48 1.98
CA PRO A 251 0.81 18.54 0.89
C PRO A 251 0.09 17.19 1.10
N ALA A 252 -0.11 16.79 2.36
CA ALA A 252 -0.88 15.59 2.70
C ALA A 252 -2.36 15.66 2.27
N VAL A 253 -2.98 16.84 2.42
CA VAL A 253 -4.38 17.07 2.03
C VAL A 253 -4.50 17.10 0.51
N ALA A 254 -3.59 17.82 -0.17
CA ALA A 254 -3.53 17.85 -1.62
C ALA A 254 -3.31 16.45 -2.21
N GLY A 255 -2.46 15.64 -1.56
CA GLY A 255 -2.20 14.25 -1.92
C GLY A 255 -3.48 13.40 -2.00
N LEU A 256 -4.38 13.52 -1.02
CA LEU A 256 -5.64 12.76 -0.97
C LEU A 256 -6.55 13.03 -2.18
N VAL A 257 -6.50 14.24 -2.73
CA VAL A 257 -7.30 14.64 -3.89
C VAL A 257 -6.56 14.30 -5.19
N CYS A 258 -5.26 14.58 -5.25
CA CYS A 258 -4.50 14.52 -6.50
C CYS A 258 -4.02 13.10 -6.83
N ILE A 259 -3.41 12.40 -5.87
CA ILE A 259 -2.73 11.11 -6.11
C ILE A 259 -3.69 10.05 -6.66
N PRO A 260 -4.92 9.86 -6.13
CA PRO A 260 -5.79 8.80 -6.65
C PRO A 260 -6.14 8.97 -8.13
N TYR A 261 -6.42 10.20 -8.57
CA TYR A 261 -6.70 10.46 -9.98
C TYR A 261 -5.45 10.28 -10.84
N LEU A 262 -4.32 10.85 -10.43
CA LEU A 262 -3.05 10.79 -11.17
C LEU A 262 -2.57 9.35 -11.37
N VAL A 263 -2.65 8.54 -10.31
CA VAL A 263 -2.23 7.13 -10.34
C VAL A 263 -3.12 6.32 -11.27
N LEU A 264 -4.44 6.47 -11.17
CA LEU A 264 -5.34 5.73 -12.06
C LEU A 264 -5.28 6.25 -13.49
N TYR A 265 -5.09 7.56 -13.71
CA TYR A 265 -4.81 8.13 -15.03
C TYR A 265 -3.57 7.45 -15.64
N ALA A 266 -2.45 7.42 -14.92
CA ALA A 266 -1.22 6.79 -15.37
C ALA A 266 -1.35 5.27 -15.57
N ALA A 267 -2.14 4.60 -14.74
CA ALA A 267 -2.38 3.15 -14.85
C ALA A 267 -3.09 2.76 -16.15
N HIS A 268 -3.97 3.63 -16.66
CA HIS A 268 -4.74 3.41 -17.89
C HIS A 268 -4.08 4.01 -19.15
N LEU A 269 -2.91 4.65 -19.03
CA LEU A 269 -2.18 5.13 -20.20
C LEU A 269 -1.68 3.95 -21.05
N PRO A 270 -1.89 3.96 -22.38
CA PRO A 270 -1.39 2.92 -23.27
C PRO A 270 0.09 3.15 -23.54
N VAL A 271 0.97 2.93 -22.56
CA VAL A 271 2.42 3.05 -22.73
C VAL A 271 2.98 1.69 -23.15
N PRO A 272 3.52 1.57 -24.37
CA PRO A 272 4.15 0.32 -24.82
C PRO A 272 5.27 -0.11 -23.85
N TYR A 273 5.49 -1.42 -23.71
CA TYR A 273 6.53 -2.04 -22.88
C TYR A 273 6.33 -1.98 -21.35
N LEU A 274 5.66 -0.97 -20.81
CA LEU A 274 5.34 -0.92 -19.36
C LEU A 274 4.14 -1.81 -18.99
N ASN A 275 3.24 -2.03 -19.94
CA ASN A 275 2.03 -2.83 -19.78
C ASN A 275 2.27 -4.34 -19.55
N ASN A 276 3.48 -4.83 -19.83
CA ASN A 276 3.88 -6.22 -19.64
C ASN A 276 4.77 -6.45 -18.41
N PHE A 277 5.01 -5.42 -17.59
CA PHE A 277 5.98 -5.47 -16.49
C PHE A 277 5.70 -6.60 -15.49
N GLY A 278 4.42 -6.89 -15.20
CA GLY A 278 4.01 -7.95 -14.28
C GLY A 278 4.00 -9.37 -14.85
N ARG A 279 4.47 -9.62 -16.08
CA ARG A 279 4.47 -10.97 -16.69
C ARG A 279 5.25 -12.00 -15.90
N SER A 280 6.35 -11.57 -15.28
CA SER A 280 7.28 -12.46 -14.57
C SER A 280 7.01 -12.58 -13.07
N GLY A 281 5.98 -11.91 -12.53
CA GLY A 281 5.62 -11.95 -11.11
C GLY A 281 5.26 -10.58 -10.53
N ASP A 282 4.91 -10.56 -9.24
CA ASP A 282 4.66 -9.33 -8.47
C ASP A 282 5.96 -8.85 -7.81
N PHE A 283 6.83 -8.21 -8.61
CA PHE A 283 8.10 -7.66 -8.13
C PHE A 283 7.92 -6.59 -7.06
N SER A 284 6.83 -5.81 -7.14
CA SER A 284 6.54 -4.75 -6.19
C SER A 284 6.38 -5.30 -4.77
N TYR A 285 5.68 -6.43 -4.64
CA TYR A 285 5.42 -7.04 -3.35
C TYR A 285 6.69 -7.65 -2.73
N GLY A 286 7.54 -8.28 -3.55
CA GLY A 286 8.83 -8.80 -3.09
C GLY A 286 9.74 -7.70 -2.56
N ILE A 287 9.93 -6.63 -3.34
CA ILE A 287 10.74 -5.47 -2.92
C ILE A 287 10.18 -4.88 -1.63
N TYR A 288 8.86 -4.71 -1.56
CA TYR A 288 8.20 -4.09 -0.43
C TYR A 288 8.32 -4.87 0.88
N ILE A 289 8.35 -6.20 0.83
CA ILE A 289 8.45 -7.04 2.03
C ILE A 289 9.90 -7.22 2.49
N TYR A 290 10.87 -7.29 1.58
CA TYR A 290 12.24 -7.69 1.92
C TYR A 290 13.22 -6.53 2.14
N HIS A 291 12.80 -5.28 1.96
CA HIS A 291 13.67 -4.11 2.17
C HIS A 291 13.76 -3.68 3.64
#